data_AF-A0A418YCU2-F1
#
_entry.id   AF-A0A418YCU2-F1
#
_cell.length_a   1.000
_cell.length_b   1.000
_cell.length_c   1.000
_cell.angle_alpha   90.00
_cell.angle_beta   90.00
_cell.angle_gamma   90.00
#
_symmetry.space_group_name_H-M   'P 1'
#
loop_
_entity.id
_entity.type
_entity.pdbx_description
1 polymer ?
#
loop_
_entity_poly.entity_id
_entity_poly.type
_entity_poly.pdbx_seq_one_letter_code
_entity_poly.pdbx_strand_id
1 'polypeptide(L)'
;MKYLTLLIFSIFLSACATTEQQMFAAESNWFELGKYDGEQGFNEKSQKDLTKLGDNIDLASLDVEQYQKGYQEGLDSYCVLSNAWVLGATGQPYSGVCENRQNGWQFHENWVSGRHSQVGSL
;
A
#
# COMPACT_ATOMS: atom_id res chain seq x y z
N MET A 1 -19.85 -36.63 24.07
CA MET A 1 -18.41 -36.34 24.25
C MET A 1 -17.69 -36.01 22.94
N LYS A 2 -17.88 -36.75 21.84
CA LYS A 2 -17.18 -36.53 20.55
C LYS A 2 -17.51 -35.20 19.83
N TYR A 3 -18.73 -34.67 20.01
CA TYR A 3 -19.13 -33.36 19.45
C TYR A 3 -18.62 -32.16 20.26
N LEU A 4 -18.33 -32.35 21.55
CA LEU A 4 -17.82 -31.27 22.42
C LEU A 4 -16.36 -30.94 22.07
N THR A 5 -15.57 -31.95 21.71
CA THR A 5 -14.19 -31.79 21.25
C THR A 5 -14.11 -31.08 19.89
N LEU A 6 -15.11 -31.28 19.01
CA LEU A 6 -15.18 -30.63 17.70
C LEU A 6 -15.54 -29.13 17.81
N LEU A 7 -16.33 -28.76 18.84
CA LEU A 7 -16.81 -27.39 19.04
C LEU A 7 -15.73 -26.47 19.67
N ILE A 8 -14.81 -27.04 20.44
CA ILE A 8 -13.69 -26.33 21.08
C ILE A 8 -12.58 -25.99 20.06
N PHE A 9 -12.41 -26.78 18.99
CA PHE A 9 -11.39 -26.53 17.98
C PHE A 9 -11.73 -25.33 17.07
N SER A 10 -13.01 -25.02 16.89
CA SER A 10 -13.49 -23.93 16.02
C SER A 10 -13.29 -22.52 16.60
N ILE A 11 -12.99 -22.39 17.90
CA ILE A 11 -12.92 -21.09 18.59
C ILE A 11 -11.52 -20.44 18.50
N PHE A 12 -10.49 -21.16 18.03
CA PHE A 12 -9.10 -20.68 18.06
C PHE A 12 -8.59 -19.96 16.79
N LEU A 13 -9.43 -19.65 15.80
CA LEU A 13 -8.95 -19.03 14.54
C LEU A 13 -9.12 -17.51 14.43
N SER A 14 -9.47 -16.78 15.50
CA SER A 14 -9.52 -15.31 15.44
C SER A 14 -8.20 -14.67 15.91
N ALA A 15 -7.18 -14.66 15.04
CA ALA A 15 -6.05 -13.75 15.18
C ALA A 15 -6.34 -12.50 14.33
N CYS A 16 -6.55 -11.35 14.96
CA CYS A 16 -6.51 -10.09 14.23
C CYS A 16 -5.06 -9.85 13.79
N ALA A 17 -4.82 -9.85 12.48
CA ALA A 17 -3.53 -9.43 11.93
C ALA A 17 -3.50 -7.89 11.90
N THR A 18 -2.55 -7.31 12.61
CA THR A 18 -2.19 -5.89 12.45
C THR A 18 -1.42 -5.74 11.14
N THR A 19 -1.77 -4.75 10.34
CA THR A 19 -1.08 -4.40 9.10
C THR A 19 0.18 -3.59 9.40
N GLU A 20 1.15 -3.61 8.49
CA GLU A 20 2.38 -2.79 8.61
C GLU A 20 2.06 -1.31 8.75
N GLN A 21 1.07 -0.80 8.00
CA GLN A 21 0.60 0.59 8.11
C GLN A 21 0.13 0.94 9.53
N GLN A 22 -0.60 0.03 10.18
CA GLN A 22 -1.09 0.23 11.54
C GLN A 22 0.06 0.15 12.55
N MET A 23 1.08 -0.68 12.31
CA MET A 23 2.29 -0.72 13.13
C MET A 23 3.08 0.59 13.05
N PHE A 24 3.35 1.09 11.84
CA PHE A 24 4.05 2.37 11.65
C PHE A 24 3.29 3.53 12.29
N ALA A 25 1.97 3.57 12.12
CA ALA A 25 1.13 4.59 12.76
C ALA A 25 1.17 4.49 14.30
N ALA A 26 1.08 3.28 14.86
CA ALA A 26 1.16 3.07 16.31
C ALA A 26 2.51 3.49 16.92
N GLU A 27 3.59 3.36 16.16
CA GLU A 27 4.94 3.80 16.55
C GLU A 27 5.23 5.28 16.19
N SER A 28 4.25 6.00 15.63
CA SER A 28 4.42 7.37 15.11
C SER A 28 5.54 7.48 14.05
N ASN A 29 5.81 6.40 13.33
CA ASN A 29 6.82 6.34 12.27
C ASN A 29 6.20 6.73 10.92
N TRP A 30 5.84 8.00 10.80
CA TRP A 30 5.12 8.55 9.64
C TRP A 30 5.93 8.46 8.35
N PHE A 31 7.25 8.62 8.43
CA PHE A 31 8.13 8.50 7.28
C PHE A 31 8.09 7.09 6.67
N GLU A 32 8.27 6.04 7.49
CA GLU A 32 8.21 4.66 7.00
C GLU A 32 6.81 4.28 6.52
N LEU A 33 5.75 4.77 7.17
CA LEU A 33 4.38 4.61 6.67
C LEU A 33 4.24 5.19 5.25
N GLY A 34 4.70 6.42 5.04
CA GLY A 34 4.64 7.08 3.74
C GLY A 34 5.44 6.33 2.70
N LYS A 35 6.68 5.96 3.04
CA LYS A 35 7.56 5.20 2.17
C LYS A 35 6.94 3.88 1.74
N TYR A 36 6.42 3.12 2.69
CA TYR A 36 5.69 1.89 2.41
C TYR A 36 4.52 2.12 1.46
N ASP A 37 3.67 3.12 1.74
CA ASP A 37 2.53 3.43 0.88
C ASP A 37 2.94 3.78 -0.56
N GLY A 38 4.02 4.54 -0.72
CA GLY A 38 4.60 4.90 -2.02
C GLY A 38 5.17 3.68 -2.76
N GLU A 39 5.90 2.81 -2.06
CA GLU A 39 6.47 1.57 -2.61
C GLU A 39 5.39 0.58 -3.06
N GLN A 40 4.25 0.55 -2.37
CA GLN A 40 3.10 -0.27 -2.74
C GLN A 40 2.22 0.38 -3.84
N GLY A 41 2.49 1.63 -4.24
CA GLY A 41 1.69 2.34 -5.22
C GLY A 41 0.29 2.72 -4.72
N PHE A 42 0.10 2.78 -3.40
CA PHE A 42 -1.15 3.23 -2.80
C PHE A 42 -1.36 4.72 -3.03
N ASN A 43 -2.61 5.15 -3.05
CA ASN A 43 -2.93 6.58 -3.07
C ASN A 43 -2.42 7.24 -1.80
N GLU A 44 -1.90 8.45 -1.95
CA GLU A 44 -1.48 9.29 -0.83
C GLU A 44 -2.65 9.49 0.14
N LYS A 45 -2.42 9.18 1.42
CA LYS A 45 -3.41 9.36 2.47
C LYS A 45 -3.58 10.83 2.79
N SER A 46 -4.84 11.24 2.94
CA SER A 46 -5.13 12.57 3.46
C SER A 46 -4.78 12.65 4.95
N GLN A 47 -4.61 13.87 5.47
CA GLN A 47 -4.52 14.12 6.92
C GLN A 47 -5.59 13.34 7.71
N LYS A 48 -6.83 13.36 7.22
CA LYS A 48 -7.97 12.69 7.85
C LYS A 48 -7.80 11.18 7.90
N ASP A 49 -7.23 10.59 6.85
CA ASP A 49 -7.01 9.15 6.78
C ASP A 49 -5.82 8.73 7.66
N LEU A 50 -4.77 9.54 7.73
CA LEU A 50 -3.65 9.34 8.66
C LEU A 50 -4.11 9.42 10.12
N THR A 51 -4.98 10.39 10.45
CA THR A 51 -5.58 10.50 11.80
C THR A 51 -6.41 9.26 12.16
N LYS A 52 -7.14 8.68 11.20
CA LYS A 52 -7.92 7.45 11.44
C LYS A 52 -7.07 6.20 11.54
N LEU A 53 -5.96 6.14 10.79
CA LEU A 53 -5.04 5.01 10.84
C LEU A 53 -4.33 4.95 12.20
N GLY A 54 -4.07 6.13 12.76
CA GLY A 54 -3.59 6.32 14.11
C GLY A 54 -4.69 6.28 15.17
N ASP A 55 -5.44 5.18 15.29
CA ASP A 55 -6.43 5.07 16.35
C ASP A 55 -5.79 5.35 17.73
N ASN A 56 -6.21 6.43 18.38
CA ASN A 56 -5.75 6.92 19.69
C ASN A 56 -4.38 7.61 19.76
N ILE A 57 -3.76 8.03 18.64
CA ILE A 57 -2.59 8.92 18.74
C ILE A 57 -3.02 10.36 18.98
N ASP A 58 -2.22 11.08 19.77
CA ASP A 58 -2.36 12.51 19.97
C ASP A 58 -2.18 13.22 18.62
N LEU A 59 -3.08 14.14 18.27
CA LEU A 59 -2.95 14.95 17.05
C LEU A 59 -1.62 15.72 17.00
N ALA A 60 -1.03 16.01 18.16
CA ALA A 60 0.29 16.63 18.25
C ALA A 60 1.44 15.73 17.75
N SER A 61 1.24 14.41 17.70
CA SER A 61 2.22 13.44 17.22
C SER A 61 2.12 13.15 15.71
N LEU A 62 1.07 13.64 15.05
CA LEU A 62 0.81 13.40 13.64
C LEU A 62 1.69 14.30 12.77
N ASP A 63 2.62 13.68 12.04
CA ASP A 63 3.57 14.37 11.18
C ASP A 63 3.31 14.05 9.69
N VAL A 64 2.49 14.89 9.06
CA VAL A 64 2.13 14.71 7.65
C VAL A 64 3.27 15.09 6.70
N GLU A 65 4.15 16.00 7.10
CA GLU A 65 5.31 16.34 6.27
C GLU A 65 6.26 15.15 6.14
N GLN A 66 6.53 14.45 7.24
CA GLN A 66 7.35 13.23 7.22
C GLN A 66 6.70 12.10 6.43
N TYR A 67 5.38 11.92 6.56
CA TYR A 67 4.64 10.98 5.72
C TYR A 67 4.78 11.32 4.24
N GLN A 68 4.56 12.58 3.85
CA GLN A 68 4.66 13.02 2.46
C GLN A 68 6.06 12.83 1.89
N LYS A 69 7.08 13.14 2.69
CA LYS A 69 8.49 12.94 2.32
C LYS A 69 8.78 11.47 2.05
N GLY A 70 8.38 10.58 2.97
CA GLY A 70 8.52 9.13 2.79
C GLY A 70 7.78 8.65 1.55
N TYR A 71 6.54 9.12 1.35
CA TYR A 71 5.71 8.76 0.20
C TYR A 71 6.37 9.10 -1.14
N GLN A 72 6.97 10.29 -1.26
CA GLN A 72 7.72 10.65 -2.47
C GLN A 72 8.95 9.76 -2.68
N GLU A 73 9.68 9.40 -1.61
CA GLU A 73 10.80 8.45 -1.69
C GLU A 73 10.33 7.05 -2.13
N GLY A 74 9.20 6.56 -1.60
CA GLY A 74 8.63 5.28 -2.03
C GLY A 74 8.23 5.28 -3.51
N LEU A 75 7.67 6.40 -4.00
CA LEU A 75 7.35 6.56 -5.42
C LEU A 75 8.59 6.60 -6.33
N ASP A 76 9.79 6.93 -5.82
CA ASP A 76 11.03 6.78 -6.60
C ASP A 76 11.30 5.32 -6.98
N SER A 77 10.91 4.38 -6.10
CA SER A 77 11.04 2.94 -6.34
C SER A 77 9.86 2.36 -7.14
N TYR A 78 8.64 2.81 -6.86
CA TYR A 78 7.45 2.32 -7.56
C TYR A 78 7.38 2.80 -9.02
N CYS A 79 7.62 4.10 -9.27
CA CYS A 79 7.45 4.76 -10.57
C CYS A 79 8.61 4.52 -11.56
N VAL A 80 9.29 3.39 -11.46
CA VAL A 80 10.32 2.97 -12.44
C VAL A 80 9.64 2.32 -13.65
N LEU A 81 10.01 2.73 -14.85
CA LEU A 81 9.36 2.28 -16.10
C LEU A 81 9.35 0.75 -16.28
N SER A 82 10.38 0.05 -15.79
CA SER A 82 10.43 -1.42 -15.84
C SER A 82 9.31 -2.08 -15.03
N ASN A 83 8.81 -1.43 -13.98
CA ASN A 83 7.75 -1.98 -13.14
C ASN A 83 6.40 -1.90 -13.86
N ALA A 84 6.14 -0.82 -14.61
CA ALA A 84 4.85 -0.57 -15.25
C ALA A 84 4.36 -1.72 -16.13
N TRP A 85 5.22 -2.23 -17.01
CA TRP A 85 4.85 -3.34 -17.89
C TRP A 85 4.52 -4.61 -17.10
N VAL A 86 5.34 -4.95 -16.10
CA VAL A 86 5.12 -6.14 -15.26
C VAL A 86 3.82 -6.02 -14.47
N LEU A 87 3.52 -4.84 -13.89
CA LEU A 87 2.26 -4.57 -13.21
C LEU A 87 1.07 -4.80 -14.15
N GLY A 88 1.14 -4.25 -15.36
CA GLY A 88 0.10 -4.46 -16.37
C GLY A 88 -0.05 -5.94 -16.77
N ALA A 89 1.07 -6.60 -17.06
CA ALA A 89 1.11 -7.99 -17.51
C ALA A 89 0.65 -8.98 -16.43
N THR A 90 0.74 -8.63 -15.15
CA THR A 90 0.27 -9.44 -14.03
C THR A 90 -1.15 -9.07 -13.58
N GLY A 91 -1.82 -8.17 -14.30
CA GLY A 91 -3.18 -7.74 -13.99
C GLY A 91 -3.31 -6.84 -12.76
N GLN A 92 -2.19 -6.31 -12.25
CA GLN A 92 -2.20 -5.40 -11.10
C GLN A 92 -2.82 -4.05 -11.52
N PRO A 93 -3.75 -3.50 -10.72
CA PRO A 93 -4.32 -2.19 -11.00
C PRO A 93 -3.27 -1.10 -10.81
N TYR A 94 -3.38 -0.03 -11.59
CA TYR A 94 -2.59 1.20 -11.44
C TYR A 94 -3.52 2.36 -11.09
N SER A 95 -3.18 3.07 -10.03
CA SER A 95 -3.99 4.12 -9.40
C SER A 95 -3.74 5.52 -9.94
N GLY A 96 -2.73 5.71 -10.81
CA GLY A 96 -2.35 7.02 -11.34
C GLY A 96 -1.27 7.76 -10.52
N VAL A 97 -0.72 7.14 -9.47
CA VAL A 97 0.23 7.81 -8.54
C VAL A 97 1.51 8.34 -9.18
N CYS A 98 1.88 7.87 -10.37
CA CYS A 98 3.05 8.35 -11.11
C CYS A 98 2.74 9.46 -12.12
N GLU A 99 1.48 9.87 -12.33
CA GLU A 99 1.07 10.79 -13.41
C GLU A 99 1.79 12.15 -13.36
N ASN A 100 2.03 12.69 -12.17
CA ASN A 100 2.69 13.98 -11.98
C ASN A 100 4.23 13.91 -12.03
N ARG A 101 4.80 12.73 -12.33
CA ARG A 101 6.24 12.51 -12.38
C ARG A 101 6.74 12.70 -13.81
N GLN A 102 8.04 12.97 -13.98
CA GLN A 102 8.65 13.23 -15.29
C GLN A 102 8.31 12.17 -16.36
N ASN A 103 8.23 10.90 -15.96
CA ASN A 103 7.93 9.78 -16.85
C ASN A 103 6.53 9.18 -16.63
N GLY A 104 5.61 9.94 -16.01
CA GLY A 104 4.28 9.46 -15.63
C GLY A 104 3.45 8.97 -16.81
N TRP A 105 3.48 9.69 -17.92
CA TRP A 105 2.83 9.29 -19.16
C TRP A 105 3.41 7.97 -19.70
N GLN A 106 4.75 7.85 -19.79
CA GLN A 106 5.39 6.60 -20.23
C GLN A 106 5.09 5.43 -19.30
N PHE A 107 4.98 5.67 -17.99
CA PHE A 107 4.59 4.65 -17.02
C PHE A 107 3.17 4.13 -17.33
N HIS A 108 2.21 5.02 -17.52
CA HIS A 108 0.85 4.65 -17.89
C HIS A 108 0.80 3.82 -19.19
N GLU A 109 1.49 4.27 -20.25
CA GLU A 109 1.50 3.55 -21.54
C GLU A 109 2.12 2.15 -21.42
N ASN A 110 3.20 2.01 -20.66
CA ASN A 110 3.82 0.71 -20.41
C ASN A 110 2.90 -0.22 -19.60
N TRP A 111 2.17 0.32 -18.62
CA TRP A 111 1.16 -0.45 -17.88
C TRP A 111 0.01 -0.90 -18.78
N VAL A 112 -0.52 -0.04 -19.65
CA VAL A 112 -1.53 -0.39 -20.65
C VAL A 112 -1.02 -1.48 -21.59
N SER A 113 0.21 -1.33 -22.11
CA SER A 113 0.86 -2.33 -22.96
C SER A 113 0.97 -3.68 -22.26
N GLY A 114 1.39 -3.70 -20.98
CA GLY A 114 1.44 -4.89 -20.16
C GLY A 114 0.09 -5.58 -20.04
N ARG A 115 -0.99 -4.83 -19.77
CA ARG A 115 -2.35 -5.39 -19.67
C ARG A 115 -2.86 -6.04 -20.95
N HIS A 116 -2.37 -5.61 -22.11
CA HIS A 116 -2.71 -6.19 -23.40
C HIS A 116 -1.75 -7.32 -23.83
N SER A 117 -0.74 -7.65 -23.02
CA SER A 117 0.17 -8.75 -23.30
C SER A 117 -0.46 -10.11 -22.97
N GLN A 118 -0.10 -11.15 -23.73
CA GLN A 118 -0.59 -12.53 -23.54
C GLN A 118 0.10 -13.27 -22.37
N VAL A 119 1.04 -12.62 -21.68
CA VAL A 119 1.86 -13.25 -20.63
C VAL A 119 1.06 -13.45 -19.33
N GLY A 120 0.05 -12.62 -19.07
CA GLY A 120 -0.81 -12.67 -17.87
C GLY A 120 -2.05 -13.55 -17.97
N SER A 121 -2.33 -14.13 -19.13
CA SER A 121 -3.57 -14.89 -19.39
C SER A 121 -3.46 -16.39 -19.13
N LEU A 122 -2.46 -16.83 -18.35
CA LEU A 122 -2.23 -18.23 -17.97
C LEU A 122 -2.91 -18.59 -16.66
#